data_AF-A0A1J5RI02-F1
#
_entry.id   AF-A0A1J5RI02-F1
#
_cell.length_a   1.000
_cell.length_b   1.000
_cell.length_c   1.000
_cell.angle_alpha   90.00
_cell.angle_beta   90.00
_cell.angle_gamma   90.00
#
_symmetry.space_group_name_H-M   'P 1'
#
loop_
_entity.id
_entity.type
_entity.pdbx_description
1 polymer ?
#
loop_
_entity_poly.entity_id
_entity_poly.type
_entity_poly.pdbx_seq_one_letter_code
_entity_poly.pdbx_strand_id
1 'polypeptide(L)'
;MNIPGDSAPPSQGNAGPPQVSLTPEGGGCRKAARGLSESFYDPHCRRCVRLAAFLHQVKVEHPDYACLPVPPFGQLHAPLLIAGLAPGLHGANASGRPFTGDGAGPLLYGTLTELGLATRPEAVRIGDHPSTLRAGDGLELHRCRISNAVKCLPPANKPLPAEIRMCNPYLASEIAAMRQLRVIVALGRVAHDAVRLALDEKPASRRFAHGAEHAIGALTLIDSYHCSRYNQNTGRLTAAMLHEVFARAAAEARGHGG
;
A
#
# COMPACT_ATOMS: atom_id res chain seq x y z
N MET A 1 90.57 -30.37 8.76
CA MET A 1 89.51 -31.08 9.50
C MET A 1 88.23 -30.88 8.67
N ASN A 2 87.86 -31.71 7.71
CA ASN A 2 87.52 -33.14 7.65
C ASN A 2 86.23 -33.55 8.40
N ILE A 3 85.19 -33.79 7.56
CA ILE A 3 84.11 -34.80 7.56
C ILE A 3 82.87 -34.66 8.52
N PRO A 4 81.70 -35.31 8.25
CA PRO A 4 80.56 -34.74 7.49
C PRO A 4 79.15 -35.04 8.10
N GLY A 5 78.11 -34.60 7.39
CA GLY A 5 76.95 -35.44 7.02
C GLY A 5 75.84 -35.68 8.05
N ASP A 6 74.60 -35.32 7.68
CA ASP A 6 73.58 -36.35 7.53
C ASP A 6 72.46 -35.93 6.56
N SER A 7 71.86 -36.91 5.90
CA SER A 7 70.96 -36.78 4.75
C SER A 7 69.59 -37.41 5.02
N ALA A 8 68.63 -37.08 4.13
CA ALA A 8 67.36 -37.78 3.81
C ALA A 8 66.07 -37.28 4.50
N PRO A 9 64.86 -37.53 3.94
CA PRO A 9 64.45 -37.71 2.52
C PRO A 9 63.25 -36.79 2.14
N PRO A 10 62.78 -36.81 0.86
CA PRO A 10 61.70 -35.94 0.39
C PRO A 10 60.31 -36.56 0.60
N SER A 11 59.30 -35.74 0.92
CA SER A 11 57.89 -36.15 0.92
C SER A 11 57.12 -35.54 -0.25
N GLN A 12 56.53 -36.44 -1.03
CA GLN A 12 55.56 -36.26 -2.10
C GLN A 12 54.40 -35.36 -1.64
N GLY A 13 53.89 -34.42 -2.44
CA GLY A 13 53.11 -34.70 -3.63
C GLY A 13 51.69 -35.11 -3.23
N ASN A 14 50.77 -34.14 -3.06
CA ASN A 14 49.36 -34.43 -3.26
C ASN A 14 48.61 -33.20 -3.80
N ALA A 15 47.96 -33.39 -4.94
CA ALA A 15 47.19 -32.40 -5.66
C ALA A 15 45.69 -32.70 -5.49
N GLY A 16 44.90 -31.64 -5.31
CA GLY A 16 43.46 -31.59 -5.55
C GLY A 16 42.60 -31.33 -4.31
N PRO A 17 41.35 -30.82 -4.46
CA PRO A 17 40.64 -30.37 -5.66
C PRO A 17 40.25 -28.86 -5.54
N PRO A 18 39.47 -28.27 -6.48
CA PRO A 18 39.58 -26.86 -6.86
C PRO A 18 38.89 -25.89 -5.91
N GLN A 19 39.40 -24.65 -5.90
CA GLN A 19 38.75 -23.50 -5.31
C GLN A 19 37.40 -23.25 -6.00
N VAL A 20 36.30 -23.41 -5.24
CA VAL A 20 34.98 -22.94 -5.65
C VAL A 20 34.88 -21.46 -5.30
N SER A 21 34.89 -20.64 -6.33
CA SER A 21 34.56 -19.21 -6.29
C SER A 21 33.10 -19.02 -5.88
N LEU A 22 32.86 -18.50 -4.68
CA LEU A 22 31.55 -18.01 -4.26
C LEU A 22 31.43 -16.54 -4.66
N THR A 23 30.64 -16.30 -5.72
CA THR A 23 30.10 -14.98 -6.08
C THR A 23 28.98 -14.58 -5.11
N PRO A 24 28.60 -13.29 -5.01
CA PRO A 24 27.90 -12.76 -3.86
C PRO A 24 26.40 -13.02 -3.96
N GLU A 25 25.85 -13.85 -3.06
CA GLU A 25 24.40 -13.92 -2.90
C GLU A 25 23.88 -12.71 -2.12
N GLY A 26 22.92 -12.03 -2.74
CA GLY A 26 22.31 -10.79 -2.27
C GLY A 26 21.73 -10.89 -0.86
N GLY A 27 22.14 -9.96 -0.01
CA GLY A 27 21.58 -9.76 1.33
C GLY A 27 20.12 -9.32 1.27
N GLY A 28 19.20 -10.28 1.30
CA GLY A 28 17.81 -10.06 1.62
C GLY A 28 17.65 -9.76 3.12
N CYS A 29 17.12 -8.58 3.45
CA CYS A 29 16.69 -8.25 4.80
C CYS A 29 15.45 -9.09 5.17
N ARG A 30 15.65 -10.34 5.61
CA ARG A 30 14.64 -11.14 6.32
C ARG A 30 14.97 -11.10 7.80
N LYS A 31 14.60 -10.01 8.48
CA LYS A 31 14.58 -10.00 9.94
C LYS A 31 13.14 -10.06 10.46
N ALA A 32 12.86 -11.23 11.05
CA ALA A 32 11.87 -11.53 12.07
C ALA A 32 10.37 -11.38 11.71
N ALA A 33 9.85 -12.38 10.99
CA ALA A 33 8.50 -12.85 11.22
C ALA A 33 8.48 -13.58 12.58
N ARG A 34 8.26 -12.86 13.68
CA ARG A 34 8.03 -13.47 14.98
C ARG A 34 6.74 -12.90 15.56
N GLY A 35 5.64 -13.66 15.41
CA GLY A 35 4.40 -13.50 16.16
C GLY A 35 3.43 -12.39 15.69
N LEU A 36 3.21 -12.21 14.39
CA LEU A 36 2.06 -11.42 13.93
C LEU A 36 0.80 -12.29 14.07
N SER A 37 -0.12 -11.89 14.96
CA SER A 37 -1.49 -12.40 14.91
C SER A 37 -2.07 -12.09 13.52
N GLU A 38 -2.99 -12.91 13.04
CA GLU A 38 -3.58 -12.83 11.70
C GLU A 38 -4.27 -11.49 11.37
N SER A 39 -4.36 -10.56 12.33
CA SER A 39 -4.96 -9.25 12.14
C SER A 39 -3.89 -8.18 11.94
N PHE A 40 -3.58 -7.84 10.68
CA PHE A 40 -2.83 -6.62 10.31
C PHE A 40 -3.62 -5.33 10.57
N TYR A 41 -4.69 -5.41 11.35
CA TYR A 41 -5.69 -4.37 11.55
C TYR A 41 -6.41 -4.59 12.89
N ASP A 42 -6.89 -3.52 13.52
CA ASP A 42 -7.69 -3.58 14.75
C ASP A 42 -8.94 -2.67 14.57
N PRO A 43 -10.15 -3.25 14.53
CA PRO A 43 -11.39 -2.49 14.35
C PRO A 43 -11.73 -1.58 15.53
N HIS A 44 -11.04 -1.72 16.65
CA HIS A 44 -11.26 -0.93 17.87
C HIS A 44 -10.03 -0.14 18.29
N CYS A 45 -9.04 0.02 17.40
CA CYS A 45 -7.82 0.74 17.69
C CYS A 45 -8.09 2.19 18.17
N ARG A 46 -7.50 2.54 19.32
CA ARG A 46 -7.57 3.91 19.90
C ARG A 46 -6.21 4.55 20.14
N ARG A 47 -5.15 4.03 19.51
CA ARG A 47 -3.75 4.48 19.73
C ARG A 47 -3.52 5.97 19.41
N CYS A 48 -4.29 6.54 18.49
CA CYS A 48 -4.22 7.97 18.15
C CYS A 48 -5.30 8.74 18.95
N VAL A 49 -4.94 9.30 20.11
CA VAL A 49 -5.89 9.93 21.06
C VAL A 49 -6.78 10.98 20.38
N ARG A 50 -6.18 11.89 19.58
CA ARG A 50 -6.93 12.95 18.88
C ARG A 50 -7.95 12.38 17.88
N LEU A 51 -7.57 11.34 17.13
CA LEU A 51 -8.47 10.69 16.17
C LEU A 51 -9.59 9.93 16.86
N ALA A 52 -9.27 9.18 17.93
CA ALA A 52 -10.27 8.45 18.69
C ALA A 52 -11.28 9.38 19.35
N ALA A 53 -10.84 10.50 19.92
CA ALA A 53 -11.72 11.52 20.47
C ALA A 53 -12.62 12.14 19.38
N PHE A 54 -12.06 12.44 18.21
CA PHE A 54 -12.84 13.00 17.11
C PHE A 54 -13.87 12.02 16.56
N LEU A 55 -13.53 10.74 16.40
CA LEU A 55 -14.49 9.69 16.03
C LEU A 55 -15.64 9.60 17.03
N HIS A 56 -15.35 9.70 18.32
CA HIS A 56 -16.39 9.71 19.35
C HIS A 56 -17.31 10.92 19.22
N GLN A 57 -16.76 12.12 19.04
CA GLN A 57 -17.56 13.33 18.80
C GLN A 57 -18.46 13.17 17.57
N VAL A 58 -17.90 12.76 16.44
CA VAL A 58 -18.64 12.56 15.19
C VAL A 58 -19.73 11.50 15.36
N LYS A 59 -19.51 10.45 16.17
CA LYS A 59 -20.53 9.44 16.47
C LYS A 59 -21.70 9.99 17.27
N VAL A 60 -21.46 10.96 18.17
CA VAL A 60 -22.53 11.66 18.90
C VAL A 60 -23.34 12.54 17.95
N GLU A 61 -22.66 13.27 17.05
CA GLU A 61 -23.30 14.15 16.05
C GLU A 61 -24.02 13.37 14.94
N HIS A 62 -23.51 12.20 14.58
CA HIS A 62 -24.03 11.31 13.55
C HIS A 62 -24.18 9.86 14.07
N PRO A 63 -25.26 9.55 14.82
CA PRO A 63 -25.46 8.24 15.42
C PRO A 63 -25.44 7.07 14.43
N ASP A 64 -25.81 7.29 13.17
CA ASP A 64 -25.85 6.25 12.13
C ASP A 64 -24.50 5.97 11.47
N TYR A 65 -23.47 6.80 11.70
CA TYR A 65 -22.16 6.62 11.07
C TYR A 65 -21.37 5.51 11.75
N ALA A 66 -20.55 4.77 10.99
CA ALA A 66 -19.70 3.73 11.57
C ALA A 66 -18.75 4.30 12.66
N CYS A 67 -18.03 5.39 12.35
CA CYS A 67 -17.10 6.07 13.27
C CYS A 67 -16.07 5.13 13.94
N LEU A 68 -15.55 4.19 13.16
CA LEU A 68 -14.51 3.24 13.56
C LEU A 68 -13.29 3.42 12.66
N PRO A 69 -12.12 2.86 13.03
CA PRO A 69 -11.10 2.53 12.05
C PRO A 69 -11.78 1.87 10.83
N VAL A 70 -11.38 2.28 9.62
CA VAL A 70 -11.93 1.74 8.38
C VAL A 70 -11.04 0.58 7.93
N PRO A 71 -11.62 -0.63 7.76
CA PRO A 71 -10.87 -1.78 7.30
C PRO A 71 -10.45 -1.60 5.84
N PRO A 72 -9.32 -2.20 5.43
CA PRO A 72 -9.02 -2.29 4.01
C PRO A 72 -10.01 -3.22 3.29
N PHE A 73 -10.17 -3.03 1.98
CA PHE A 73 -11.20 -3.68 1.17
C PHE A 73 -10.58 -4.39 -0.04
N GLY A 74 -11.06 -5.59 -0.38
CA GLY A 74 -10.50 -6.46 -1.43
C GLY A 74 -9.66 -7.61 -0.89
N GLN A 75 -9.08 -8.43 -1.77
CA GLN A 75 -8.43 -9.69 -1.38
C GLN A 75 -6.95 -9.50 -0.97
N LEU A 76 -6.47 -10.29 -0.01
CA LEU A 76 -5.09 -10.20 0.47
C LEU A 76 -4.06 -10.70 -0.57
N HIS A 77 -4.46 -11.60 -1.46
CA HIS A 77 -3.63 -12.10 -2.55
C HIS A 77 -3.68 -11.19 -3.80
N ALA A 78 -4.26 -9.99 -3.71
CA ALA A 78 -4.28 -9.06 -4.82
C ALA A 78 -2.86 -8.58 -5.20
N PRO A 79 -2.50 -8.54 -6.50
CA PRO A 79 -1.21 -8.02 -6.95
C PRO A 79 -1.10 -6.49 -6.96
N LEU A 80 -2.21 -5.77 -6.80
CA LEU A 80 -2.27 -4.31 -6.74
C LEU A 80 -2.83 -3.84 -5.38
N LEU A 81 -2.09 -2.97 -4.69
CA LEU A 81 -2.58 -2.22 -3.53
C LEU A 81 -2.82 -0.76 -3.91
N ILE A 82 -3.96 -0.21 -3.49
CA ILE A 82 -4.33 1.20 -3.65
C ILE A 82 -4.28 1.83 -2.27
N ALA A 83 -3.36 2.76 -2.06
CA ALA A 83 -3.17 3.44 -0.78
C ALA A 83 -3.73 4.87 -0.85
N GLY A 84 -4.82 5.12 -0.13
CA GLY A 84 -5.36 6.44 0.12
C GLY A 84 -4.76 7.13 1.36
N LEU A 85 -5.23 8.34 1.62
CA LEU A 85 -4.81 9.12 2.80
C LEU A 85 -5.48 8.61 4.08
N ALA A 86 -6.78 8.86 4.21
CA ALA A 86 -7.58 8.59 5.40
C ALA A 86 -9.08 8.64 5.05
N PRO A 87 -9.97 8.11 5.89
CA PRO A 87 -11.41 8.24 5.71
C PRO A 87 -11.88 9.70 5.67
N GLY A 88 -12.83 10.00 4.80
CA GLY A 88 -13.58 11.27 4.81
C GLY A 88 -14.83 11.18 5.70
N LEU A 89 -15.27 12.32 6.23
CA LEU A 89 -16.37 12.42 7.22
C LEU A 89 -17.66 11.71 6.78
N HIS A 90 -18.20 12.08 5.62
CA HIS A 90 -19.42 11.50 5.05
C HIS A 90 -19.15 10.30 4.13
N GLY A 91 -17.87 9.97 3.93
CA GLY A 91 -17.43 8.86 3.11
C GLY A 91 -17.21 7.61 3.93
N ALA A 92 -15.98 7.10 3.90
CA ALA A 92 -15.60 5.87 4.57
C ALA A 92 -15.82 5.87 6.09
N ASN A 93 -15.80 7.04 6.76
CA ASN A 93 -16.13 7.12 8.19
C ASN A 93 -17.61 6.83 8.46
N ALA A 94 -18.50 7.25 7.55
CA ALA A 94 -19.92 6.97 7.62
C ALA A 94 -20.22 5.53 7.20
N SER A 95 -19.70 5.13 6.03
CA SER A 95 -20.05 3.86 5.39
C SER A 95 -19.25 2.65 5.90
N GLY A 96 -18.09 2.86 6.51
CA GLY A 96 -17.19 1.78 6.92
C GLY A 96 -16.43 1.12 5.76
N ARG A 97 -16.56 1.61 4.52
CA ARG A 97 -15.83 1.10 3.35
C ARG A 97 -14.97 2.22 2.73
N PRO A 98 -13.68 2.00 2.43
CA PRO A 98 -12.83 3.00 1.77
C PRO A 98 -13.52 3.64 0.56
N PHE A 99 -13.33 4.95 0.34
CA PHE A 99 -13.83 5.68 -0.84
C PHE A 99 -15.35 5.54 -1.12
N THR A 100 -16.17 5.19 -0.12
CA THR A 100 -17.62 4.96 -0.31
C THR A 100 -18.42 6.05 0.39
N GLY A 101 -19.27 6.76 -0.35
CA GLY A 101 -20.13 7.84 0.16
C GLY A 101 -19.58 9.25 0.00
N ASP A 102 -18.38 9.42 -0.56
CA ASP A 102 -17.77 10.73 -0.82
C ASP A 102 -17.44 10.98 -2.30
N GLY A 103 -17.04 12.21 -2.61
CA GLY A 103 -16.75 12.65 -3.98
C GLY A 103 -15.56 11.96 -4.65
N ALA A 104 -14.77 11.16 -3.95
CA ALA A 104 -13.66 10.42 -4.53
C ALA A 104 -14.08 9.05 -5.09
N GLY A 105 -15.12 8.45 -4.48
CA GLY A 105 -15.62 7.12 -4.83
C GLY A 105 -15.99 6.92 -6.29
N PRO A 106 -16.90 7.73 -6.86
CA PRO A 106 -17.37 7.55 -8.24
C PRO A 106 -16.23 7.56 -9.26
N LEU A 107 -15.26 8.46 -9.10
CA LEU A 107 -14.09 8.51 -9.97
C LEU A 107 -13.21 7.27 -9.78
N LEU A 108 -12.87 6.90 -8.55
CA LEU A 108 -12.01 5.72 -8.30
C LEU A 108 -12.67 4.42 -8.76
N TYR A 109 -13.87 4.12 -8.24
CA TYR A 109 -14.56 2.86 -8.53
C TYR A 109 -15.03 2.79 -9.98
N GLY A 110 -15.43 3.91 -10.59
CA GLY A 110 -15.74 3.96 -12.02
C GLY A 110 -14.52 3.59 -12.88
N THR A 111 -13.35 4.18 -12.59
CA THR A 111 -12.09 3.81 -13.26
C THR A 111 -11.73 2.33 -13.05
N LEU A 112 -11.90 1.80 -11.83
CA LEU A 112 -11.64 0.39 -11.56
C LEU A 112 -12.61 -0.52 -12.32
N THR A 113 -13.88 -0.14 -12.44
CA THR A 113 -14.89 -0.89 -13.22
C THR A 113 -14.56 -0.89 -14.70
N GLU A 114 -14.20 0.26 -15.29
CA GLU A 114 -13.77 0.35 -16.70
C GLU A 114 -12.56 -0.54 -17.02
N LEU A 115 -11.66 -0.72 -16.06
CA LEU A 115 -10.46 -1.57 -16.20
C LEU A 115 -10.69 -3.04 -15.82
N GLY A 116 -11.91 -3.43 -15.45
CA GLY A 116 -12.25 -4.78 -15.00
C GLY A 116 -11.63 -5.16 -13.65
N LEU A 117 -11.26 -4.18 -12.83
CA LEU A 117 -10.72 -4.35 -11.48
C LEU A 117 -11.81 -4.27 -10.39
N ALA A 118 -13.04 -3.92 -10.75
CA ALA A 118 -14.18 -3.92 -9.83
C ALA A 118 -15.49 -4.26 -10.54
N THR A 119 -16.37 -4.99 -9.86
CA THR A 119 -17.73 -5.30 -10.36
C THR A 119 -18.77 -4.99 -9.30
N ARG A 120 -19.98 -4.65 -9.75
CA ARG A 120 -21.16 -4.42 -8.90
C ARG A 120 -22.41 -4.71 -9.75
N PRO A 121 -23.56 -5.15 -9.17
CA PRO A 121 -24.78 -5.41 -9.95
C PRO A 121 -25.20 -4.24 -10.85
N GLU A 122 -25.16 -3.02 -10.33
CA GLU A 122 -25.24 -1.80 -11.14
C GLU A 122 -23.85 -1.20 -11.26
N ALA A 123 -23.22 -1.29 -12.43
CA ALA A 123 -21.85 -0.81 -12.66
C ALA A 123 -21.70 0.66 -12.21
N VAL A 124 -20.62 0.96 -11.49
CA VAL A 124 -20.26 2.34 -11.11
C VAL A 124 -19.76 3.05 -12.34
N ARG A 125 -20.25 4.27 -12.62
CA ARG A 125 -19.75 5.11 -13.71
C ARG A 125 -18.98 6.30 -13.15
N ILE A 126 -17.94 6.73 -13.87
CA ILE A 126 -17.25 7.97 -13.57
C ILE A 126 -18.25 9.13 -13.66
N GLY A 127 -18.32 9.93 -12.60
CA GLY A 127 -19.26 11.05 -12.51
C GLY A 127 -20.59 10.72 -11.83
N ASP A 128 -20.83 9.45 -11.45
CA ASP A 128 -21.99 9.09 -10.62
C ASP A 128 -22.04 9.95 -9.35
N HIS A 129 -23.24 10.21 -8.85
CA HIS A 129 -23.37 10.88 -7.57
C HIS A 129 -22.82 9.97 -6.45
N PRO A 130 -22.07 10.47 -5.45
CA PRO A 130 -21.51 9.63 -4.38
C PRO A 130 -22.55 8.82 -3.60
N SER A 131 -23.80 9.29 -3.58
CA SER A 131 -24.91 8.58 -2.99
C SER A 131 -25.36 7.35 -3.79
N THR A 132 -24.70 6.94 -4.86
CA THR A 132 -24.94 5.63 -5.50
C THR A 132 -24.09 4.51 -4.89
N LEU A 133 -23.08 4.84 -4.08
CA LEU A 133 -22.15 3.87 -3.48
C LEU A 133 -22.50 3.58 -2.01
N ARG A 134 -22.68 2.31 -1.63
CA ARG A 134 -22.99 1.88 -0.25
C ARG A 134 -22.19 0.65 0.15
N ALA A 135 -21.81 0.51 1.41
CA ALA A 135 -20.94 -0.58 1.86
C ALA A 135 -21.44 -2.00 1.51
N GLY A 136 -22.77 -2.21 1.45
CA GLY A 136 -23.42 -3.48 1.10
C GLY A 136 -24.01 -3.55 -0.30
N ASP A 137 -23.55 -2.73 -1.25
CA ASP A 137 -24.10 -2.66 -2.62
C ASP A 137 -23.63 -3.77 -3.57
N GLY A 138 -22.96 -4.82 -3.06
CA GLY A 138 -22.43 -5.92 -3.87
C GLY A 138 -21.21 -5.56 -4.72
N LEU A 139 -20.54 -4.43 -4.43
CA LEU A 139 -19.25 -4.12 -5.05
C LEU A 139 -18.19 -5.14 -4.63
N GLU A 140 -17.45 -5.66 -5.59
CA GLU A 140 -16.32 -6.56 -5.40
C GLU A 140 -15.09 -6.01 -6.13
N LEU A 141 -13.90 -6.25 -5.55
CA LEU A 141 -12.64 -5.89 -6.17
C LEU A 141 -11.94 -7.14 -6.72
N HIS A 142 -11.44 -7.01 -7.95
CA HIS A 142 -10.70 -8.04 -8.66
C HIS A 142 -9.25 -7.64 -8.79
N ARG A 143 -8.35 -8.51 -8.32
CA ARG A 143 -6.89 -8.33 -8.42
C ARG A 143 -6.36 -7.02 -7.83
N CYS A 144 -7.16 -6.30 -7.07
CA CYS A 144 -6.76 -5.11 -6.34
C CYS A 144 -7.31 -5.11 -4.93
N ARG A 145 -6.66 -4.33 -4.08
CA ARG A 145 -7.03 -4.10 -2.69
C ARG A 145 -6.88 -2.62 -2.39
N ILE A 146 -7.77 -2.06 -1.58
CA ILE A 146 -7.76 -0.66 -1.18
C ILE A 146 -7.49 -0.56 0.32
N SER A 147 -6.60 0.36 0.68
CA SER A 147 -6.27 0.68 2.06
C SER A 147 -6.01 2.18 2.21
N ASN A 148 -5.72 2.62 3.44
CA ASN A 148 -5.34 4.00 3.75
C ASN A 148 -4.09 4.04 4.64
N ALA A 149 -3.34 5.13 4.52
CA ALA A 149 -2.21 5.46 5.38
C ALA A 149 -2.63 5.62 6.86
N VAL A 150 -3.79 6.23 7.09
CA VAL A 150 -4.43 6.35 8.40
C VAL A 150 -5.81 5.72 8.35
N LYS A 151 -6.13 4.82 9.29
CA LYS A 151 -7.41 4.08 9.28
C LYS A 151 -8.59 4.88 9.85
N CYS A 152 -8.34 5.92 10.63
CA CYS A 152 -9.39 6.71 11.29
C CYS A 152 -9.56 8.09 10.63
N LEU A 153 -10.78 8.63 10.66
CA LEU A 153 -11.08 9.99 10.21
C LEU A 153 -10.26 11.02 11.00
N PRO A 154 -9.44 11.86 10.34
CA PRO A 154 -8.80 12.99 10.96
C PRO A 154 -9.66 14.27 10.85
N PRO A 155 -9.65 15.14 11.88
CA PRO A 155 -10.22 16.49 11.77
C PRO A 155 -9.73 17.21 10.52
N ALA A 156 -10.66 17.89 9.83
CA ALA A 156 -10.43 18.58 8.56
C ALA A 156 -9.79 17.72 7.45
N ASN A 157 -9.90 16.38 7.53
CA ASN A 157 -9.24 15.42 6.64
C ASN A 157 -7.70 15.57 6.62
N LYS A 158 -7.10 16.03 7.73
CA LYS A 158 -5.66 16.28 7.86
C LYS A 158 -5.07 15.50 9.03
N PRO A 159 -4.50 14.30 8.79
CA PRO A 159 -3.77 13.59 9.83
C PRO A 159 -2.45 14.29 10.13
N LEU A 160 -2.00 14.20 11.38
CA LEU A 160 -0.71 14.71 11.83
C LEU A 160 0.41 13.70 11.48
N PRO A 161 1.66 14.15 11.30
CA PRO A 161 2.80 13.25 11.09
C PRO A 161 2.94 12.16 12.16
N ALA A 162 2.64 12.49 13.42
CA ALA A 162 2.66 11.52 14.52
C ALA A 162 1.58 10.43 14.38
N GLU A 163 0.39 10.80 13.88
CA GLU A 163 -0.72 9.86 13.66
C GLU A 163 -0.45 8.93 12.48
N ILE A 164 0.14 9.47 11.42
CA ILE A 164 0.61 8.66 10.28
C ILE A 164 1.61 7.62 10.78
N ARG A 165 2.65 8.03 11.52
CA ARG A 165 3.64 7.10 12.09
C ARG A 165 3.02 6.08 13.04
N MET A 166 2.07 6.50 13.88
CA MET A 166 1.38 5.63 14.82
C MET A 166 0.54 4.56 14.10
N CYS A 167 -0.10 4.92 12.98
CA CYS A 167 -0.97 4.04 12.20
C CYS A 167 -0.20 3.18 11.20
N ASN A 168 0.99 3.62 10.77
CA ASN A 168 1.80 2.99 9.73
C ASN A 168 2.11 1.49 9.94
N PRO A 169 2.30 0.97 11.19
CA PRO A 169 2.48 -0.46 11.40
C PRO A 169 1.35 -1.32 10.79
N TYR A 170 0.11 -0.84 10.76
CA TYR A 170 -0.98 -1.57 10.09
C TYR A 170 -0.78 -1.65 8.57
N LEU A 171 -0.34 -0.55 7.94
CA LEU A 171 -0.04 -0.54 6.50
C LEU A 171 1.17 -1.42 6.18
N ALA A 172 2.22 -1.38 7.00
CA ALA A 172 3.41 -2.21 6.85
C ALA A 172 3.09 -3.70 6.99
N SER A 173 2.33 -4.08 8.02
CA SER A 173 1.88 -5.46 8.21
C SER A 173 0.97 -5.94 7.07
N GLU A 174 0.09 -5.07 6.56
CA GLU A 174 -0.76 -5.38 5.41
C GLU A 174 0.06 -5.62 4.14
N ILE A 175 0.98 -4.71 3.79
CA ILE A 175 1.88 -4.86 2.65
C ILE A 175 2.68 -6.16 2.77
N ALA A 176 3.22 -6.45 3.95
CA ALA A 176 3.97 -7.69 4.19
C ALA A 176 3.09 -8.95 4.04
N ALA A 177 1.82 -8.87 4.40
CA ALA A 177 0.87 -9.99 4.30
C ALA A 177 0.40 -10.26 2.86
N MET A 178 0.44 -9.26 1.97
CA MET A 178 0.09 -9.39 0.55
C MET A 178 1.19 -10.08 -0.25
N ARG A 179 1.27 -11.41 -0.19
CA ARG A 179 2.38 -12.20 -0.79
C ARG A 179 2.49 -12.13 -2.31
N GLN A 180 1.42 -11.76 -3.01
CA GLN A 180 1.40 -11.61 -4.47
C GLN A 180 1.48 -10.14 -4.90
N LEU A 181 1.71 -9.21 -3.96
CA LEU A 181 1.78 -7.78 -4.24
C LEU A 181 2.96 -7.50 -5.19
N ARG A 182 2.69 -6.70 -6.22
CA ARG A 182 3.67 -6.29 -7.23
C ARG A 182 3.68 -4.80 -7.46
N VAL A 183 2.53 -4.15 -7.30
CA VAL A 183 2.40 -2.71 -7.52
C VAL A 183 1.55 -2.06 -6.43
N ILE A 184 1.94 -0.86 -6.03
CA ILE A 184 1.19 0.00 -5.11
C ILE A 184 0.90 1.31 -5.82
N VAL A 185 -0.36 1.75 -5.84
CA VAL A 185 -0.75 3.10 -6.28
C VAL A 185 -0.95 3.97 -5.04
N ALA A 186 -0.15 5.02 -4.88
CA ALA A 186 -0.30 6.00 -3.82
C ALA A 186 -1.12 7.21 -4.27
N LEU A 187 -2.28 7.41 -3.66
CA LEU A 187 -3.18 8.52 -3.96
C LEU A 187 -2.82 9.74 -3.09
N GLY A 188 -1.88 10.53 -3.59
CA GLY A 188 -1.39 11.77 -2.98
C GLY A 188 -0.09 11.60 -2.18
N ARG A 189 0.58 12.73 -1.95
CA ARG A 189 1.91 12.78 -1.30
C ARG A 189 1.94 12.07 0.06
N VAL A 190 0.93 12.28 0.90
CA VAL A 190 0.92 11.67 2.24
C VAL A 190 0.80 10.14 2.17
N ALA A 191 0.01 9.61 1.23
CA ALA A 191 -0.05 8.17 0.99
C ALA A 191 1.28 7.63 0.47
N HIS A 192 1.93 8.35 -0.45
CA HIS A 192 3.27 8.03 -0.95
C HIS A 192 4.30 7.96 0.19
N ASP A 193 4.36 8.99 1.03
CA ASP A 193 5.28 9.04 2.16
C ASP A 193 4.99 7.92 3.18
N ALA A 194 3.72 7.59 3.41
CA ALA A 194 3.33 6.51 4.30
C ALA A 194 3.68 5.12 3.74
N VAL A 195 3.51 4.87 2.44
CA VAL A 195 3.94 3.62 1.80
C VAL A 195 5.46 3.47 1.90
N ARG A 196 6.22 4.54 1.65
CA ARG A 196 7.67 4.52 1.80
C ARG A 196 8.11 4.22 3.23
N LEU A 197 7.47 4.85 4.20
CA LEU A 197 7.70 4.54 5.62
C LEU A 197 7.41 3.06 5.93
N ALA A 198 6.31 2.52 5.38
CA ALA A 198 5.90 1.13 5.60
C ALA A 198 6.86 0.12 4.94
N LEU A 199 7.57 0.54 3.90
CA LEU A 199 8.60 -0.24 3.20
C LEU A 199 10.02 0.00 3.74
N ASP A 200 10.16 0.75 4.83
CA ASP A 200 11.46 1.16 5.41
C ASP A 200 12.38 1.91 4.42
N GLU A 201 11.77 2.67 3.50
CA GLU A 201 12.48 3.48 2.51
C GLU A 201 12.90 4.84 3.09
N LYS A 202 14.13 5.26 2.79
CA LYS A 202 14.67 6.55 3.27
C LYS A 202 13.87 7.73 2.70
N PRO A 203 13.40 8.71 3.51
CA PRO A 203 12.52 9.81 3.07
C PRO A 203 13.01 10.66 1.89
N ALA A 204 14.32 10.72 1.63
CA ALA A 204 14.88 11.49 0.51
C ALA A 204 14.98 10.72 -0.82
N SER A 205 14.79 9.39 -0.84
CA SER A 205 15.08 8.56 -2.03
C SER A 205 14.19 8.86 -3.25
N ARG A 206 12.95 9.32 -3.03
CA ARG A 206 11.90 9.34 -4.06
C ARG A 206 10.95 10.51 -3.84
N ARG A 207 10.80 11.39 -4.83
CA ARG A 207 9.90 12.55 -4.74
C ARG A 207 8.55 12.20 -5.35
N PHE A 208 7.47 12.56 -4.66
CA PHE A 208 6.12 12.45 -5.19
C PHE A 208 5.89 13.35 -6.41
N ALA A 209 5.37 12.77 -7.49
CA ALA A 209 4.79 13.48 -8.63
C ALA A 209 3.73 12.60 -9.29
N HIS A 210 2.62 13.15 -9.78
CA HIS A 210 1.59 12.35 -10.45
C HIS A 210 2.17 11.63 -11.68
N GLY A 211 1.86 10.34 -11.82
CA GLY A 211 2.38 9.46 -12.86
C GLY A 211 3.81 8.96 -12.61
N ALA A 212 4.49 9.38 -11.53
CA ALA A 212 5.83 8.90 -11.25
C ALA A 212 5.81 7.42 -10.83
N GLU A 213 6.72 6.64 -11.40
CA GLU A 213 6.94 5.25 -11.05
C GLU A 213 8.27 5.10 -10.30
N HIS A 214 8.26 4.30 -9.24
CA HIS A 214 9.41 4.08 -8.38
C HIS A 214 9.62 2.60 -8.13
N ALA A 215 10.78 2.07 -8.50
CA ALA A 215 11.17 0.71 -8.14
C ALA A 215 11.62 0.63 -6.67
N ILE A 216 10.96 -0.19 -5.85
CA ILE A 216 11.29 -0.43 -4.45
C ILE A 216 11.46 -1.94 -4.26
N GLY A 217 12.69 -2.42 -4.35
CA GLY A 217 12.98 -3.85 -4.43
C GLY A 217 12.27 -4.47 -5.64
N ALA A 218 11.38 -5.44 -5.39
CA ALA A 218 10.56 -6.09 -6.42
C ALA A 218 9.18 -5.43 -6.65
N LEU A 219 8.89 -4.34 -5.92
CA LEU A 219 7.62 -3.62 -6.03
C LEU A 219 7.77 -2.37 -6.89
N THR A 220 6.70 -2.02 -7.60
CA THR A 220 6.56 -0.71 -8.24
C THR A 220 5.61 0.16 -7.42
N LEU A 221 6.05 1.33 -7.00
CA LEU A 221 5.19 2.37 -6.41
C LEU A 221 4.85 3.41 -7.49
N ILE A 222 3.57 3.57 -7.79
CA ILE A 222 3.06 4.55 -8.75
C ILE A 222 2.32 5.64 -8.02
N ASP A 223 2.69 6.88 -8.30
CA ASP A 223 2.10 8.05 -7.66
C ASP A 223 0.93 8.60 -8.48
N SER A 224 -0.13 9.03 -7.80
CA SER A 224 -1.17 9.84 -8.41
C SER A 224 -1.59 10.97 -7.50
N TYR A 225 -2.08 12.08 -8.06
CA TYR A 225 -2.85 13.01 -7.25
C TYR A 225 -4.07 12.30 -6.68
N HIS A 226 -4.45 12.66 -5.45
CA HIS A 226 -5.62 12.07 -4.82
C HIS A 226 -6.88 12.39 -5.64
N CYS A 227 -7.77 11.42 -5.83
CA CYS A 227 -9.05 11.58 -6.54
C CYS A 227 -10.09 12.38 -5.74
N SER A 228 -9.67 13.33 -4.89
CA SER A 228 -10.60 14.15 -4.11
C SER A 228 -11.45 15.02 -5.02
N ARG A 229 -12.68 15.35 -4.59
CA ARG A 229 -13.54 16.29 -5.31
C ARG A 229 -12.85 17.63 -5.58
N TYR A 230 -12.01 18.10 -4.66
CA TYR A 230 -11.22 19.32 -4.86
C TYR A 230 -10.28 19.21 -6.06
N ASN A 231 -9.50 18.12 -6.18
CA ASN A 231 -8.59 17.95 -7.31
C ASN A 231 -9.33 17.75 -8.63
N GLN A 232 -10.50 17.12 -8.61
CA GLN A 232 -11.38 17.00 -9.77
C GLN A 232 -11.91 18.36 -10.22
N ASN A 233 -12.53 19.12 -9.29
CA ASN A 233 -13.13 20.42 -9.59
C ASN A 233 -12.12 21.48 -10.06
N THR A 234 -10.88 21.39 -9.58
CA THR A 234 -9.79 22.30 -9.98
C THR A 234 -9.08 21.86 -11.26
N GLY A 235 -9.42 20.69 -11.82
CA GLY A 235 -8.74 20.10 -12.97
C GLY A 235 -7.32 19.59 -12.66
N ARG A 236 -6.88 19.62 -11.39
CA ARG A 236 -5.58 19.07 -10.98
C ARG A 236 -5.47 17.57 -11.25
N LEU A 237 -6.59 16.86 -11.22
CA LEU A 237 -6.69 15.48 -11.65
C LEU A 237 -7.95 15.33 -12.52
N THR A 238 -7.78 14.84 -13.74
CA THR A 238 -8.88 14.46 -14.63
C THR A 238 -9.16 12.95 -14.55
N ALA A 239 -10.31 12.54 -15.07
CA ALA A 239 -10.65 11.12 -15.18
C ALA A 239 -9.64 10.35 -16.03
N ALA A 240 -9.24 10.91 -17.18
CA ALA A 240 -8.24 10.31 -18.08
C ALA A 240 -6.88 10.10 -17.38
N MET A 241 -6.40 11.11 -16.65
CA MET A 241 -5.16 11.01 -15.88
C MET A 241 -5.20 9.90 -14.83
N LEU A 242 -6.32 9.76 -14.11
CA LEU A 242 -6.45 8.68 -13.13
C LEU A 242 -6.54 7.31 -13.81
N HIS A 243 -7.28 7.23 -14.91
CA HIS A 243 -7.40 6.03 -15.71
C HIS A 243 -6.04 5.55 -16.24
N GLU A 244 -5.20 6.45 -16.76
CA GLU A 244 -3.84 6.13 -17.22
C GLU A 244 -2.98 5.50 -16.12
N VAL A 245 -2.98 6.08 -14.92
CA VAL A 245 -2.27 5.51 -13.76
C VAL A 245 -2.75 4.10 -13.45
N PHE A 246 -4.06 3.88 -13.41
CA PHE A 246 -4.61 2.56 -13.07
C PHE A 246 -4.46 1.54 -14.20
N ALA A 247 -4.49 1.97 -15.46
CA ALA A 247 -4.19 1.10 -16.60
C ALA A 247 -2.75 0.61 -16.52
N ARG A 248 -1.81 1.51 -16.22
CA ARG A 248 -0.39 1.16 -16.01
C ARG A 248 -0.21 0.22 -14.82
N ALA A 249 -0.87 0.51 -13.69
CA ALA A 249 -0.84 -0.36 -12.52
C ALA A 249 -1.43 -1.75 -12.80
N ALA A 250 -2.53 -1.83 -13.55
CA ALA A 250 -3.16 -3.09 -13.93
C ALA A 250 -2.25 -3.94 -14.83
N ALA A 251 -1.52 -3.31 -15.75
CA ALA A 251 -0.51 -3.96 -16.58
C ALA A 251 0.65 -4.51 -15.73
N GLU A 252 1.20 -3.68 -14.84
CA GLU A 252 2.26 -4.11 -13.92
C GLU A 252 1.80 -5.27 -13.05
N ALA A 253 0.58 -5.20 -12.50
CA ALA A 253 -0.01 -6.27 -11.69
C ALA A 253 -0.24 -7.60 -12.44
N ARG A 254 -0.38 -7.59 -13.78
CA ARG A 254 -0.46 -8.83 -14.60
C ARG A 254 0.93 -9.45 -14.79
N GLY A 255 1.92 -8.58 -14.94
CA GLY A 255 3.32 -8.95 -15.14
C GLY A 255 3.63 -9.19 -16.58
N HIS A 256 4.93 -9.17 -16.85
CA HIS A 256 5.45 -9.66 -18.11
C HIS A 256 5.20 -11.16 -18.08
N GLY A 257 4.14 -11.61 -18.76
CA GLY A 257 3.97 -13.03 -19.03
C GLY A 257 5.26 -13.53 -19.67
N GLY A 258 5.89 -14.50 -19.02
CA GLY A 258 6.90 -15.33 -19.67
C GLY A 258 6.25 -16.22 -20.72
#